data_AF-A0AAU4XLC0-F1
#
_entry.id   AF-A0AAU4XLC0-F1
#
_cell.length_a   1.000
_cell.length_b   1.000
_cell.length_c   1.000
_cell.angle_alpha   90.00
_cell.angle_beta   90.00
_cell.angle_gamma   90.00
#
_symmetry.space_group_name_H-M   'P 1'
#
loop_
_entity.id
_entity.type
_entity.pdbx_description
1 polymer ?
#
loop_
_entity_poly.entity_id
_entity_poly.type
_entity_poly.pdbx_seq_one_letter_code
_entity_poly.pdbx_strand_id
1 'polypeptide(L)'
;MNTNPRRRDQPVDYQDLAELLPAPGRPVLAQDRHRVLREHLMEHIAHEATREQSGATNASPNTSPSASPKTPARRRPGRRLVLVAAPLALATVVGLGVVAVDSAHDSKRDTAAAGVTADDHRKATQLLDRIALAAADRPAVTVRDDQYIYTKSQGSAGELGVDFSSPEELAKRKGTFKVGEYKGTVRQEQWDSVDGKRDGLRKGVALTDPSKKMVMDMGGTGYLTFRQLQALPTDPDALLKKLSSDAKNVEASRVTEVVVENLGAILDDATLLPDLSAALYRATAKLPGVRVVDHVKDAAGRQGVGLTFDGAPKGYAWVFDSSSLVYLGTTKSALLGIGVADKTGEVPVSSS
;
A
#
# COMPACT_ATOMS: atom_id res chain seq x y z
N MET A 1 59.94 -40.48 -24.27
CA MET A 1 59.28 -39.17 -24.13
C MET A 1 59.20 -38.85 -22.64
N ASN A 2 60.00 -37.88 -22.20
CA ASN A 2 60.03 -37.37 -20.83
C ASN A 2 58.84 -36.45 -20.57
N THR A 3 58.13 -36.63 -19.46
CA THR A 3 57.49 -35.53 -18.73
C THR A 3 57.50 -35.85 -17.23
N ASN A 4 58.08 -34.91 -16.47
CA ASN A 4 58.52 -34.96 -15.08
C ASN A 4 57.43 -35.28 -14.02
N PRO A 5 57.83 -35.87 -12.87
CA PRO A 5 57.01 -35.87 -11.66
C PRO A 5 56.95 -34.45 -11.04
N ARG A 6 55.76 -34.01 -10.62
CA ARG A 6 55.55 -32.69 -10.00
C ARG A 6 56.38 -32.52 -8.72
N ARG A 7 57.07 -31.39 -8.64
CA ARG A 7 57.92 -30.95 -7.53
C ARG A 7 57.04 -30.49 -6.35
N ARG A 8 57.42 -30.81 -5.11
CA ARG A 8 56.64 -30.59 -3.86
C ARG A 8 56.51 -29.13 -3.38
N ASP A 9 56.98 -28.15 -4.15
CA ASP A 9 57.05 -26.73 -3.75
C ASP A 9 56.37 -25.77 -4.74
N GLN A 10 55.24 -26.18 -5.34
CA GLN A 10 54.43 -25.30 -6.19
C GLN A 10 53.31 -24.69 -5.33
N PRO A 11 53.15 -23.36 -5.26
CA PRO A 11 52.05 -22.76 -4.52
C PRO A 11 50.74 -23.26 -5.11
N VAL A 12 49.86 -23.76 -4.24
CA VAL A 12 48.53 -24.25 -4.61
C VAL A 12 47.82 -23.13 -5.35
N ASP A 13 47.45 -23.38 -6.60
CA ASP A 13 46.68 -22.43 -7.39
C ASP A 13 45.31 -22.27 -6.71
N TYR A 14 44.99 -21.05 -6.30
CA TYR A 14 43.72 -20.73 -5.63
C TYR A 14 42.52 -21.01 -6.54
N GLN A 15 42.73 -21.10 -7.86
CA GLN A 15 41.70 -21.47 -8.83
C GLN A 15 41.36 -22.97 -8.79
N ASP A 16 42.35 -23.85 -8.59
CA ASP A 16 42.13 -25.31 -8.52
C ASP A 16 41.38 -25.73 -7.23
N LEU A 17 41.47 -24.93 -6.16
CA LEU A 17 40.68 -25.15 -4.94
C LEU A 17 39.23 -24.68 -5.07
N ALA A 18 38.94 -23.76 -5.99
CA ALA A 18 37.59 -23.23 -6.19
C ALA A 18 36.65 -24.23 -6.88
N GLU A 19 37.18 -25.16 -7.68
CA GLU A 19 36.41 -26.21 -8.36
C GLU A 19 36.01 -27.38 -7.44
N LEU A 20 36.66 -27.52 -6.29
CA LEU A 20 36.36 -28.55 -5.27
C LEU A 20 35.32 -28.11 -4.23
N LEU A 21 34.86 -26.86 -4.30
CA LEU A 21 33.81 -26.35 -3.43
C LEU A 21 32.44 -26.65 -4.06
N PRO A 22 31.46 -27.18 -3.30
CA PRO A 22 30.10 -27.29 -3.79
C PRO A 22 29.62 -25.91 -4.23
N ALA A 23 28.89 -25.85 -5.36
CA ALA A 23 28.35 -24.60 -5.90
C ALA A 23 27.74 -23.77 -4.76
N PRO A 24 28.10 -22.47 -4.64
CA PRO A 24 27.65 -21.66 -3.52
C PRO A 24 26.12 -21.69 -3.49
N GLY A 25 25.58 -22.30 -2.43
CA GLY A 25 24.14 -22.33 -2.19
C GLY A 25 23.63 -20.90 -2.23
N ARG A 26 22.63 -20.63 -3.07
CA ARG A 26 22.01 -19.31 -3.20
C ARG A 26 21.61 -18.83 -1.80
N PRO A 27 22.23 -17.78 -1.24
CA PRO A 27 21.83 -17.27 0.05
C PRO A 27 20.41 -16.75 -0.06
N VAL A 28 19.52 -17.19 0.82
CA VAL A 28 18.20 -16.58 1.01
C VAL A 28 18.44 -15.13 1.41
N LEU A 29 18.06 -14.20 0.54
CA LEU A 29 18.35 -12.78 0.71
C LEU A 29 17.44 -12.18 1.80
N ALA A 30 18.03 -11.50 2.77
CA ALA A 30 17.34 -10.80 3.87
C ALA A 30 16.67 -9.49 3.40
N GLN A 31 15.72 -9.00 4.22
CA GLN A 31 14.76 -7.91 4.01
C GLN A 31 15.31 -6.58 3.45
N ASP A 32 16.62 -6.34 3.50
CA ASP A 32 17.23 -5.07 3.08
C ASP A 32 17.36 -4.89 1.55
N ARG A 33 17.19 -5.95 0.75
CA ARG A 33 17.18 -5.84 -0.73
C ARG A 33 15.85 -5.33 -1.31
N HIS A 34 14.76 -5.30 -0.53
CA HIS A 34 13.46 -4.80 -1.00
C HIS A 34 13.45 -3.30 -1.28
N ARG A 35 14.20 -2.52 -0.50
CA ARG A 35 14.35 -1.08 -0.71
C ARG A 35 15.19 -0.76 -1.95
N VAL A 36 16.22 -1.55 -2.22
CA VAL A 36 17.12 -1.37 -3.38
C VAL A 36 16.41 -1.77 -4.68
N LEU A 37 15.58 -2.82 -4.68
CA LEU A 37 14.72 -3.13 -5.83
C LEU A 37 13.67 -2.04 -6.07
N ARG A 38 13.10 -1.48 -5.00
CA ARG A 38 12.19 -0.32 -5.08
C ARG A 38 12.89 0.90 -5.69
N GLU A 39 14.09 1.25 -5.24
CA GLU A 39 14.87 2.38 -5.78
C GLU A 39 15.29 2.14 -7.25
N HIS A 40 15.70 0.92 -7.60
CA HIS A 40 16.10 0.56 -8.98
C HIS A 40 14.90 0.45 -9.95
N LEU A 41 13.69 0.16 -9.46
CA LEU A 41 12.44 0.22 -10.22
C LEU A 41 12.00 1.69 -10.47
N MET A 42 12.21 2.56 -9.48
CA MET A 42 11.94 4.00 -9.60
C MET A 42 12.81 4.68 -10.67
N GLU A 43 14.08 4.29 -10.80
CA GLU A 43 14.97 4.85 -11.83
C GLU A 43 14.54 4.44 -13.26
N HIS A 44 14.04 3.21 -13.46
CA HIS A 44 13.66 2.75 -14.80
C HIS A 44 12.39 3.43 -15.34
N ILE A 45 11.39 3.66 -14.48
CA ILE A 45 10.13 4.32 -14.85
C ILE A 45 10.34 5.82 -15.14
N ALA A 46 11.17 6.49 -14.34
CA ALA A 46 11.53 7.89 -14.57
C ALA A 46 12.27 8.08 -15.91
N HIS A 47 13.14 7.14 -16.28
CA HIS A 47 13.86 7.20 -17.55
C HIS A 47 12.99 6.93 -18.79
N GLU A 48 11.94 6.09 -18.71
CA GLU A 48 10.99 5.91 -19.82
C GLU A 48 10.10 7.13 -20.02
N ALA A 49 9.55 7.72 -18.95
CA ALA A 49 8.73 8.94 -19.03
C ALA A 49 9.49 10.14 -19.61
N THR A 50 10.79 10.26 -19.30
CA THR A 50 11.64 11.34 -19.81
C THR A 50 11.99 11.14 -21.30
N ARG A 51 12.04 9.88 -21.78
CA ARG A 51 12.41 9.55 -23.17
C ARG A 51 11.26 9.77 -24.15
N GLU A 52 10.02 9.56 -23.71
CA GLU A 52 8.82 9.89 -24.51
C GLU A 52 8.57 11.40 -24.60
N GLN A 53 9.00 12.17 -23.59
CA GLN A 53 8.83 13.63 -23.56
C GLN A 53 9.95 14.41 -24.29
N SER A 54 11.09 13.77 -24.58
CA SER A 54 12.24 14.39 -25.27
C SER A 54 12.17 14.31 -26.80
N GLY A 55 11.11 13.72 -27.38
CA GLY A 55 10.95 13.53 -28.83
C GLY A 55 10.25 14.66 -29.59
N ALA A 56 9.67 15.66 -28.90
CA ALA A 56 8.89 16.71 -29.54
C ALA A 56 9.37 18.12 -29.15
N THR A 57 10.08 18.72 -30.11
CA THR A 57 10.24 20.17 -30.37
C THR A 57 11.31 20.96 -29.59
N ASN A 58 12.48 21.05 -30.23
CA ASN A 58 13.37 22.21 -30.17
C ASN A 58 12.79 23.37 -31.01
N ALA A 59 12.62 24.55 -30.41
CA ALA A 59 12.89 25.85 -31.04
C ALA A 59 12.93 26.95 -29.95
N SER A 60 14.05 27.67 -29.92
CA SER A 60 14.48 28.61 -28.87
C SER A 60 14.17 30.08 -29.26
N PRO A 61 14.60 31.13 -28.53
CA PRO A 61 13.71 32.08 -27.86
C PRO A 61 13.85 33.53 -28.40
N ASN A 62 13.04 34.48 -27.90
CA ASN A 62 13.53 35.86 -27.75
C ASN A 62 12.69 36.76 -26.79
N THR A 63 13.40 37.27 -25.78
CA THR A 63 13.39 38.64 -25.22
C THR A 63 12.10 39.26 -24.64
N SER A 64 12.06 39.37 -23.31
CA SER A 64 11.51 40.52 -22.53
C SER A 64 12.56 41.67 -22.47
N PRO A 65 12.31 42.91 -21.95
CA PRO A 65 11.30 43.29 -20.94
C PRO A 65 10.63 44.69 -21.09
N SER A 66 9.58 44.99 -20.31
CA SER A 66 9.54 46.16 -19.38
C SER A 66 8.15 46.43 -18.74
N ALA A 67 8.21 46.87 -17.48
CA ALA A 67 7.32 47.79 -16.74
C ALA A 67 5.93 47.36 -16.22
N SER A 68 5.84 47.27 -14.88
CA SER A 68 4.65 47.44 -14.03
C SER A 68 4.38 48.94 -13.73
N PRO A 69 3.41 49.35 -12.86
CA PRO A 69 2.10 48.79 -12.47
C PRO A 69 0.97 49.85 -12.52
N LYS A 70 -0.32 49.47 -12.65
CA LYS A 70 -1.47 50.28 -12.15
C LYS A 70 -2.68 49.42 -11.74
N THR A 71 -3.07 49.51 -10.46
CA THR A 71 -4.36 49.07 -9.90
C THR A 71 -5.44 50.16 -10.13
N PRO A 72 -6.76 49.85 -10.13
CA PRO A 72 -7.51 50.01 -8.86
C PRO A 72 -8.74 49.08 -8.62
N ALA A 73 -9.04 48.94 -7.32
CA ALA A 73 -10.33 48.93 -6.60
C ALA A 73 -11.56 48.05 -7.01
N ARG A 74 -11.79 47.03 -6.17
CA ARG A 74 -12.98 46.74 -5.31
C ARG A 74 -14.40 46.75 -5.91
N ARG A 75 -15.11 45.62 -5.76
CA ARG A 75 -16.53 45.52 -5.30
C ARG A 75 -16.89 44.09 -4.84
N ARG A 76 -17.50 43.98 -3.65
CA ARG A 76 -18.33 42.90 -3.09
C ARG A 76 -19.72 43.53 -2.84
N PRO A 77 -20.89 42.83 -2.69
CA PRO A 77 -21.08 41.74 -1.70
C PRO A 77 -22.21 40.71 -1.99
N GLY A 78 -22.39 39.74 -1.09
CA GLY A 78 -23.61 38.90 -1.01
C GLY A 78 -23.57 37.88 0.14
N ARG A 79 -24.41 38.09 1.17
CA ARG A 79 -24.59 37.27 2.40
C ARG A 79 -25.46 36.02 2.14
N ARG A 80 -25.35 34.97 2.98
CA ARG A 80 -26.39 34.52 3.95
C ARG A 80 -26.00 33.24 4.73
N LEU A 81 -26.34 33.25 6.03
CA LEU A 81 -26.32 32.12 6.97
C LEU A 81 -27.42 31.10 6.65
N VAL A 82 -27.18 29.82 6.97
CA VAL A 82 -28.24 28.87 7.37
C VAL A 82 -27.75 28.00 8.54
N LEU A 83 -28.68 27.75 9.48
CA LEU A 83 -28.57 27.03 10.74
C LEU A 83 -28.26 25.52 10.56
N VAL A 84 -27.52 24.95 11.51
CA VAL A 84 -27.32 23.50 11.67
C VAL A 84 -28.19 22.99 12.82
N ALA A 85 -29.04 22.01 12.53
CA ALA A 85 -29.70 21.15 13.51
C ALA A 85 -28.98 19.80 13.52
N ALA A 86 -28.60 19.32 14.71
CA ALA A 86 -27.93 18.03 14.91
C ALA A 86 -28.95 16.91 15.21
N PRO A 87 -28.61 15.65 14.90
CA PRO A 87 -29.15 14.54 15.69
C PRO A 87 -28.04 13.65 16.29
N LEU A 88 -28.32 13.25 17.54
CA LEU A 88 -27.62 12.26 18.36
C LEU A 88 -27.73 10.86 17.75
N ALA A 89 -26.67 10.06 17.83
CA ALA A 89 -26.71 8.62 17.60
C ALA A 89 -26.54 7.86 18.93
N LEU A 90 -27.58 7.14 19.33
CA LEU A 90 -27.59 6.17 20.44
C LEU A 90 -26.88 4.88 19.99
N ALA A 91 -25.90 4.41 20.77
CA ALA A 91 -25.30 3.10 20.58
C ALA A 91 -25.91 2.10 21.59
N THR A 92 -26.67 1.12 21.08
CA THR A 92 -27.12 -0.04 21.86
C THR A 92 -26.14 -1.19 21.70
N VAL A 93 -25.45 -1.54 22.79
CA VAL A 93 -24.60 -2.73 22.89
C VAL A 93 -25.48 -3.91 23.29
N VAL A 94 -25.55 -4.94 22.45
CA VAL A 94 -26.07 -6.26 22.83
C VAL A 94 -24.89 -7.22 22.90
N GLY A 95 -24.59 -7.69 24.12
CA GLY A 95 -23.65 -8.78 24.38
C GLY A 95 -24.33 -10.15 24.34
N LEU A 96 -23.49 -11.19 24.51
CA LEU A 96 -23.72 -12.66 24.55
C LEU A 96 -23.17 -13.36 23.30
N GLY A 97 -22.41 -14.45 23.36
CA GLY A 97 -21.90 -15.25 24.48
C GLY A 97 -20.80 -16.19 23.95
N VAL A 98 -19.85 -16.55 24.81
CA VAL A 98 -18.77 -17.49 24.47
C VAL A 98 -19.33 -18.90 24.54
N VAL A 99 -19.41 -19.58 23.39
CA VAL A 99 -19.58 -21.05 23.36
C VAL A 99 -18.19 -21.65 23.24
N ALA A 100 -17.72 -22.25 24.33
CA ALA A 100 -16.59 -23.16 24.31
C ALA A 100 -17.05 -24.46 23.62
N VAL A 101 -16.42 -24.82 22.50
CA VAL A 101 -16.57 -26.15 21.92
C VAL A 101 -15.36 -26.97 22.31
N ASP A 102 -15.64 -28.01 23.08
CA ASP A 102 -14.72 -29.01 23.61
C ASP A 102 -14.00 -29.73 22.46
N SER A 103 -12.68 -29.82 22.56
CA SER A 103 -11.84 -30.48 21.56
C SER A 103 -11.56 -31.91 22.01
N ALA A 104 -12.18 -32.88 21.36
CA ALA A 104 -11.79 -34.28 21.46
C ALA A 104 -11.88 -34.94 20.08
N HIS A 105 -10.75 -35.06 19.39
CA HIS A 105 -10.12 -36.37 19.16
C HIS A 105 -8.78 -36.21 18.45
N ASP A 106 -7.78 -36.77 19.12
CA ASP A 106 -6.41 -36.95 18.67
C ASP A 106 -6.37 -38.02 17.56
N SER A 107 -5.78 -37.68 16.42
CA SER A 107 -5.27 -38.64 15.45
C SER A 107 -4.27 -37.94 14.54
N LYS A 108 -2.99 -38.08 14.92
CA LYS A 108 -1.80 -37.99 14.06
C LYS A 108 -2.11 -38.28 12.58
N ARG A 109 -2.04 -37.23 11.76
CA ARG A 109 -1.58 -37.32 10.38
C ARG A 109 -0.63 -36.15 10.14
N ASP A 110 0.55 -36.50 9.66
CA ASP A 110 1.55 -35.56 9.17
C ASP A 110 0.92 -34.63 8.14
N THR A 111 0.62 -33.38 8.54
CA THR A 111 0.21 -32.35 7.59
C THR A 111 1.45 -31.67 7.04
N ALA A 112 1.94 -32.18 5.91
CA ALA A 112 2.45 -31.29 4.88
C ALA A 112 1.44 -30.15 4.69
N ALA A 113 1.90 -28.90 4.58
CA ALA A 113 1.05 -27.72 4.42
C ALA A 113 -0.09 -28.01 3.44
N ALA A 114 -1.33 -28.12 3.95
CA ALA A 114 -2.47 -28.39 3.10
C ALA A 114 -2.59 -27.23 2.12
N GLY A 115 -2.32 -27.51 0.84
CA GLY A 115 -2.48 -26.53 -0.23
C GLY A 115 -3.91 -26.00 -0.26
N VAL A 116 -4.09 -24.79 -0.79
CA VAL A 116 -5.41 -24.20 -1.00
C VAL A 116 -6.27 -25.16 -1.79
N THR A 117 -7.43 -25.54 -1.24
CA THR A 117 -8.33 -26.46 -1.95
C THR A 117 -9.05 -25.72 -3.07
N ALA A 118 -9.49 -26.44 -4.10
CA ALA A 118 -10.32 -25.86 -5.16
C ALA A 118 -11.62 -25.23 -4.61
N ASP A 119 -12.14 -25.79 -3.50
CA ASP A 119 -13.32 -25.26 -2.83
C ASP A 119 -13.04 -23.97 -2.07
N ASP A 120 -11.86 -23.84 -1.43
CA ASP A 120 -11.45 -22.59 -0.78
C ASP A 120 -11.30 -21.46 -1.79
N HIS A 121 -10.68 -21.76 -2.93
CA HIS A 121 -10.54 -20.79 -4.00
C HIS A 121 -11.91 -20.38 -4.56
N ARG A 122 -12.81 -21.34 -4.80
CA ARG A 122 -14.19 -21.06 -5.26
C ARG A 122 -14.94 -20.14 -4.30
N LYS A 123 -14.85 -20.37 -2.98
CA LYS A 123 -15.46 -19.51 -1.97
C LYS A 123 -14.88 -18.10 -2.00
N ALA A 124 -13.57 -17.97 -2.17
CA ALA A 124 -12.90 -16.68 -2.27
C ALA A 124 -13.33 -15.91 -3.52
N THR A 125 -13.40 -16.56 -4.68
CA THR A 125 -13.92 -15.98 -5.92
C THR A 125 -15.36 -15.47 -5.74
N GLN A 126 -16.25 -16.30 -5.16
CA GLN A 126 -17.64 -15.89 -4.91
C GLN A 126 -17.75 -14.70 -3.96
N LEU A 127 -16.90 -14.63 -2.93
CA LEU A 127 -16.85 -13.49 -2.03
C LEU A 127 -16.35 -12.24 -2.75
N LEU A 128 -15.26 -12.34 -3.52
CA LEU A 128 -14.69 -11.22 -4.28
C LEU A 128 -15.66 -10.69 -5.34
N ASP A 129 -16.43 -11.55 -6.00
CA ASP A 129 -17.47 -11.12 -6.95
C ASP A 129 -18.56 -10.30 -6.25
N ARG A 130 -18.99 -10.72 -5.04
CA ARG A 130 -19.94 -9.95 -4.23
C ARG A 130 -19.36 -8.62 -3.76
N ILE A 131 -18.10 -8.59 -3.32
CA ILE A 131 -17.39 -7.36 -2.94
C ILE A 131 -17.30 -6.43 -4.15
N ALA A 132 -16.99 -6.95 -5.34
CA ALA A 132 -16.91 -6.17 -6.57
C ALA A 132 -18.25 -5.52 -6.94
N LEU A 133 -19.37 -6.25 -6.79
CA LEU A 133 -20.71 -5.69 -6.99
C LEU A 133 -21.00 -4.58 -5.97
N ALA A 134 -20.74 -4.83 -4.69
CA ALA A 134 -20.93 -3.83 -3.63
C ALA A 134 -20.03 -2.58 -3.81
N ALA A 135 -18.84 -2.74 -4.38
CA ALA A 135 -17.94 -1.65 -4.70
C ALA A 135 -18.45 -0.82 -5.90
N ALA A 136 -18.95 -1.47 -6.94
CA ALA A 136 -19.50 -0.82 -8.14
C ALA A 136 -20.76 0.00 -7.84
N ASP A 137 -21.59 -0.43 -6.88
CA ASP A 137 -22.81 0.26 -6.47
C ASP A 137 -22.56 1.55 -5.67
N ARG A 138 -21.30 1.85 -5.31
CA ARG A 138 -20.96 3.07 -4.58
C ARG A 138 -21.05 4.32 -5.46
N PRO A 139 -21.41 5.47 -4.89
CA PRO A 139 -21.39 6.72 -5.63
C PRO A 139 -19.95 7.06 -6.06
N ALA A 140 -19.78 7.43 -7.33
CA ALA A 140 -18.50 7.90 -7.84
C ALA A 140 -18.15 9.25 -7.20
N VAL A 141 -16.92 9.36 -6.70
CA VAL A 141 -16.40 10.60 -6.13
C VAL A 141 -15.73 11.41 -7.23
N THR A 142 -16.15 12.67 -7.39
CA THR A 142 -15.52 13.59 -8.32
C THR A 142 -14.50 14.46 -7.58
N VAL A 143 -13.31 14.60 -8.17
CA VAL A 143 -12.19 15.36 -7.57
C VAL A 143 -11.57 16.32 -8.57
N ARG A 144 -11.12 17.47 -8.08
CA ARG A 144 -10.39 18.49 -8.84
C ARG A 144 -8.88 18.30 -8.65
N ASP A 145 -8.10 18.83 -9.60
CA ASP A 145 -6.63 18.71 -9.58
C ASP A 145 -5.99 19.43 -8.38
N ASP A 146 -6.65 20.46 -7.86
CA ASP A 146 -6.19 21.27 -6.74
C ASP A 146 -6.57 20.74 -5.36
N GLN A 147 -7.21 19.58 -5.30
CA GLN A 147 -7.63 18.92 -4.06
C GLN A 147 -6.68 17.82 -3.62
N TYR A 148 -6.97 17.27 -2.45
CA TYR A 148 -6.21 16.21 -1.81
C TYR A 148 -7.10 15.00 -1.53
N ILE A 149 -6.56 13.81 -1.70
CA ILE A 149 -7.14 12.58 -1.14
C ILE A 149 -6.72 12.49 0.31
N TYR A 150 -7.70 12.46 1.20
CA TYR A 150 -7.48 12.29 2.63
C TYR A 150 -7.67 10.83 3.01
N THR A 151 -6.70 10.26 3.73
CA THR A 151 -6.77 8.92 4.29
C THR A 151 -6.44 8.96 5.78
N LYS A 152 -7.29 8.32 6.59
CA LYS A 152 -7.12 8.14 8.03
C LYS A 152 -6.97 6.66 8.34
N SER A 153 -5.84 6.29 8.92
CA SER A 153 -5.52 4.88 9.19
C SER A 153 -5.05 4.65 10.62
N GLN A 154 -5.14 3.39 11.06
CA GLN A 154 -4.61 2.95 12.35
C GLN A 154 -3.91 1.60 12.22
N GLY A 155 -2.71 1.47 12.77
CA GLY A 155 -1.89 0.27 12.59
C GLY A 155 -0.61 0.34 13.40
N SER A 156 0.32 -0.58 13.17
CA SER A 156 1.67 -0.44 13.73
C SER A 156 2.39 0.76 13.07
N ALA A 157 3.32 1.37 13.80
CA ALA A 157 4.11 2.48 13.28
C ALA A 157 4.90 2.10 12.02
N GLY A 158 5.53 0.91 12.02
CA GLY A 158 6.25 0.40 10.84
C GLY A 158 5.36 0.22 9.61
N GLU A 159 4.15 -0.33 9.78
CA GLU A 159 3.18 -0.51 8.68
C GLU A 159 2.76 0.83 8.08
N LEU A 160 2.51 1.83 8.92
CA LEU A 160 2.05 3.17 8.50
C LEU A 160 3.17 4.15 8.20
N GLY A 161 4.43 3.72 8.25
CA GLY A 161 5.60 4.58 8.04
C GLY A 161 5.65 5.77 9.01
N VAL A 162 5.19 5.58 10.25
CA VAL A 162 5.23 6.60 11.30
C VAL A 162 6.47 6.38 12.14
N ASP A 163 7.37 7.36 12.11
CA ASP A 163 8.57 7.39 12.95
C ASP A 163 8.54 8.63 13.85
N PHE A 164 8.84 8.43 15.13
CA PHE A 164 8.96 9.49 16.13
C PHE A 164 10.42 9.84 16.45
N SER A 165 11.36 9.28 15.68
CA SER A 165 12.76 9.65 15.77
C SER A 165 12.94 11.12 15.38
N SER A 166 13.74 11.85 16.15
CA SER A 166 14.05 13.24 15.86
C SER A 166 15.22 13.31 14.86
N PRO A 167 15.07 13.98 13.71
CA PRO A 167 16.17 14.17 12.77
C PRO A 167 17.40 14.80 13.43
N GLU A 168 17.23 15.70 14.40
CA GLU A 168 18.33 16.30 15.16
C GLU A 168 19.04 15.29 16.07
N GLU A 169 18.29 14.43 16.74
CA GLU A 169 18.87 13.36 17.57
C GLU A 169 19.59 12.31 16.72
N LEU A 170 19.07 12.04 15.51
CA LEU A 170 19.75 11.19 14.53
C LEU A 170 21.02 11.86 14.01
N ALA A 171 20.99 13.16 13.70
CA ALA A 171 22.14 13.92 13.19
C ALA A 171 23.28 14.06 14.21
N LYS A 172 22.97 14.05 15.51
CA LYS A 172 23.99 14.07 16.59
C LYS A 172 24.72 12.73 16.76
N ARG A 173 24.15 11.62 16.25
CA ARG A 173 24.77 10.30 16.39
C ARG A 173 25.84 10.10 15.31
N LYS A 174 27.04 9.69 15.75
CA LYS A 174 28.15 9.32 14.86
C LYS A 174 28.25 7.81 14.72
N GLY A 175 28.65 7.33 13.55
CA GLY A 175 28.81 5.91 13.24
C GLY A 175 27.50 5.20 12.90
N THR A 176 27.56 3.90 12.67
CA THR A 176 26.36 3.08 12.39
C THR A 176 25.58 2.86 13.66
N PHE A 177 24.32 3.33 13.71
CA PHE A 177 23.42 3.09 14.84
C PHE A 177 22.09 2.54 14.34
N LYS A 178 21.45 1.71 15.18
CA LYS A 178 20.07 1.28 14.94
C LYS A 178 19.13 2.32 15.53
N VAL A 179 18.23 2.86 14.71
CA VAL A 179 17.10 3.65 15.19
C VAL A 179 16.13 2.69 15.83
N GLY A 180 15.76 2.95 17.09
CA GLY A 180 14.76 2.15 17.77
C GLY A 180 13.40 2.41 17.16
N GLU A 181 12.87 1.45 16.43
CA GLU A 181 11.52 1.54 15.84
C GLU A 181 10.47 1.58 16.97
N TYR A 182 9.53 2.52 16.87
CA TYR A 182 8.38 2.53 17.76
C TYR A 182 7.46 1.34 17.42
N LYS A 183 7.31 0.40 18.34
CA LYS A 183 6.52 -0.83 18.11
C LYS A 183 5.04 -0.73 18.47
N GLY A 184 4.58 0.44 18.90
CA GLY A 184 3.19 0.65 19.31
C GLY A 184 2.25 0.95 18.15
N THR A 185 0.96 0.98 18.46
CA THR A 185 -0.08 1.38 17.52
C THR A 185 -0.11 2.90 17.35
N VAL A 186 -0.28 3.34 16.12
CA VAL A 186 -0.37 4.75 15.75
C VAL A 186 -1.66 5.03 14.96
N ARG A 187 -2.11 6.28 15.03
CA ARG A 187 -3.12 6.88 14.15
C ARG A 187 -2.39 7.73 13.14
N GLN A 188 -2.68 7.55 11.86
CA GLN A 188 -2.08 8.31 10.78
C GLN A 188 -3.17 9.02 9.98
N GLU A 189 -2.93 10.28 9.64
CA GLU A 189 -3.73 11.07 8.72
C GLU A 189 -2.84 11.57 7.59
N GLN A 190 -3.26 11.42 6.34
CA GLN A 190 -2.48 11.76 5.17
C GLN A 190 -3.34 12.45 4.15
N TRP A 191 -2.73 13.39 3.43
CA TRP A 191 -3.30 14.18 2.37
C TRP A 191 -2.39 14.09 1.17
N ASP A 192 -2.81 13.40 0.13
CA ASP A 192 -2.05 13.24 -1.12
C ASP A 192 -2.62 14.12 -2.22
N SER A 193 -1.78 14.88 -2.92
CA SER A 193 -2.24 15.75 -4.02
C SER A 193 -2.86 14.90 -5.12
N VAL A 194 -4.07 15.24 -5.56
CA VAL A 194 -4.80 14.50 -6.60
C VAL A 194 -3.97 14.36 -7.88
N ASP A 195 -3.35 15.47 -8.29
CA ASP A 195 -2.50 15.56 -9.49
C ASP A 195 -1.00 15.30 -9.23
N GLY A 196 -0.60 15.12 -7.97
CA GLY A 196 0.80 14.97 -7.56
C GLY A 196 1.70 16.20 -7.70
N LYS A 197 1.16 17.37 -8.03
CA LYS A 197 1.95 18.59 -8.28
C LYS A 197 2.18 19.46 -7.04
N ARG A 198 1.48 19.18 -5.95
CA ARG A 198 1.61 19.89 -4.67
C ARG A 198 2.11 18.92 -3.61
N ASP A 199 2.82 19.48 -2.64
CA ASP A 199 3.22 18.71 -1.48
C ASP A 199 1.98 18.24 -0.72
N GLY A 200 2.00 16.95 -0.38
CA GLY A 200 1.06 16.35 0.54
C GLY A 200 1.45 16.60 1.99
N LEU A 201 0.70 16.00 2.90
CA LEU A 201 0.98 16.08 4.33
C LEU A 201 0.71 14.71 4.95
N ARG A 202 1.56 14.28 5.88
CA ARG A 202 1.31 13.14 6.75
C ARG A 202 1.47 13.55 8.20
N LYS A 203 0.50 13.14 9.02
CA LYS A 203 0.53 13.29 10.48
C LYS A 203 0.40 11.91 11.10
N GLY A 204 1.21 11.64 12.12
CA GLY A 204 1.15 10.42 12.91
C GLY A 204 1.08 10.74 14.40
N VAL A 205 0.34 9.97 15.18
CA VAL A 205 0.30 10.07 16.63
C VAL A 205 0.23 8.68 17.27
N ALA A 206 1.01 8.45 18.31
CA ALA A 206 0.92 7.20 19.06
C ALA A 206 -0.38 7.13 19.87
N LEU A 207 -1.04 5.97 19.88
CA LEU A 207 -2.28 5.78 20.62
C LEU A 207 -2.06 5.75 22.13
N THR A 208 -0.98 5.12 22.57
CA THR A 208 -0.66 4.93 24.00
C THR A 208 0.08 6.13 24.60
N ASP A 209 0.66 6.99 23.76
CA ASP A 209 1.37 8.20 24.18
C ASP A 209 1.11 9.33 23.16
N PRO A 210 0.00 10.07 23.29
CA PRO A 210 -0.36 11.15 22.37
C PRO A 210 0.64 12.31 22.32
N SER A 211 1.64 12.34 23.21
CA SER A 211 2.74 13.33 23.13
C SER A 211 3.69 13.01 21.97
N LYS A 212 3.79 11.74 21.56
CA LYS A 212 4.57 11.33 20.38
C LYS A 212 3.78 11.61 19.12
N LYS A 213 4.27 12.59 18.36
CA LYS A 213 3.67 13.05 17.12
C LYS A 213 4.72 13.14 16.03
N MET A 214 4.29 12.86 14.81
CA MET A 214 5.04 13.05 13.58
C MET A 214 4.24 13.99 12.69
N VAL A 215 4.90 14.96 12.08
CA VAL A 215 4.36 15.75 10.97
C VAL A 215 5.43 15.75 9.89
N MET A 216 5.04 15.36 8.69
CA MET A 216 5.94 15.19 7.56
C MET A 216 5.28 15.77 6.32
N ASP A 217 5.96 16.71 5.66
CA ASP A 217 5.56 17.13 4.33
C ASP A 217 5.89 16.01 3.34
N MET A 218 4.90 15.64 2.52
CA MET A 218 5.02 14.56 1.55
C MET A 218 5.36 15.16 0.19
N GLY A 219 6.65 15.29 -0.09
CA GLY A 219 7.13 15.71 -1.41
C GLY A 219 7.09 14.56 -2.42
N GLY A 220 6.81 14.90 -3.68
CA GLY A 220 6.79 13.95 -4.80
C GLY A 220 5.47 13.18 -4.95
N THR A 221 5.37 12.38 -6.01
CA THR A 221 4.24 11.48 -6.21
C THR A 221 4.48 10.21 -5.41
N GLY A 222 3.46 9.70 -4.71
CA GLY A 222 3.50 8.40 -4.01
C GLY A 222 3.70 7.22 -4.96
N TYR A 223 3.08 6.06 -4.69
CA TYR A 223 3.13 4.95 -5.65
C TYR A 223 2.42 5.33 -6.97
N LEU A 224 1.18 5.81 -6.87
CA LEU A 224 0.43 6.42 -7.97
C LEU A 224 -0.32 7.65 -7.43
N THR A 225 -0.40 8.71 -8.23
CA THR A 225 -1.33 9.82 -7.97
C THR A 225 -2.77 9.37 -8.19
N PHE A 226 -3.73 10.07 -7.59
CA PHE A 226 -5.14 9.75 -7.81
C PHE A 226 -5.54 9.86 -9.29
N ARG A 227 -4.96 10.82 -10.04
CA ARG A 227 -5.15 10.91 -11.50
C ARG A 227 -4.62 9.69 -12.25
N GLN A 228 -3.46 9.16 -11.85
CA GLN A 228 -2.94 7.93 -12.44
C GLN A 228 -3.79 6.71 -12.08
N LEU A 229 -4.36 6.65 -10.86
CA LEU A 229 -5.34 5.63 -10.48
C LEU A 229 -6.58 5.68 -11.37
N GLN A 230 -7.14 6.88 -11.61
CA GLN A 230 -8.28 7.06 -12.50
C GLN A 230 -8.02 6.64 -13.95
N ALA A 231 -6.75 6.67 -14.39
CA ALA A 231 -6.34 6.25 -15.72
C ALA A 231 -6.06 4.74 -15.84
N LEU A 232 -6.14 3.98 -14.74
CA LEU A 232 -5.98 2.52 -14.78
C LEU A 232 -7.14 1.87 -15.53
N PRO A 233 -6.89 0.78 -16.26
CA PRO A 233 -7.97 0.03 -16.90
C PRO A 233 -8.90 -0.58 -15.85
N THR A 234 -10.21 -0.52 -16.11
CA THR A 234 -11.24 -1.16 -15.28
C THR A 234 -11.67 -2.53 -15.80
N ASP A 235 -11.02 -3.02 -16.87
CA ASP A 235 -11.08 -4.43 -17.25
C ASP A 235 -10.16 -5.27 -16.35
N PRO A 236 -10.66 -6.33 -15.68
CA PRO A 236 -9.85 -7.10 -14.73
C PRO A 236 -8.60 -7.76 -15.34
N ASP A 237 -8.67 -8.22 -16.60
CA ASP A 237 -7.52 -8.87 -17.25
C ASP A 237 -6.46 -7.85 -17.66
N ALA A 238 -6.89 -6.72 -18.23
CA ALA A 238 -6.01 -5.61 -18.56
C ALA A 238 -5.35 -5.02 -17.31
N LEU A 239 -6.10 -4.92 -16.21
CA LEU A 239 -5.61 -4.45 -14.92
C LEU A 239 -4.56 -5.42 -14.34
N LEU A 240 -4.85 -6.72 -14.28
CA LEU A 240 -3.87 -7.72 -13.87
C LEU A 240 -2.63 -7.67 -14.74
N LYS A 241 -2.79 -7.58 -16.05
CA LYS A 241 -1.67 -7.49 -16.99
C LYS A 241 -0.82 -6.25 -16.70
N LYS A 242 -1.43 -5.10 -16.42
CA LYS A 242 -0.73 -3.85 -16.09
C LYS A 242 -0.03 -3.93 -14.73
N LEU A 243 -0.65 -4.53 -13.73
CA LEU A 243 -0.05 -4.72 -12.40
C LEU A 243 1.04 -5.80 -12.39
N SER A 244 0.95 -6.76 -13.32
CA SER A 244 1.92 -7.85 -13.49
C SER A 244 3.02 -7.51 -14.50
N SER A 245 2.86 -6.50 -15.36
CA SER A 245 3.90 -6.13 -16.34
C SER A 245 5.17 -5.60 -15.68
N ASP A 246 5.08 -5.13 -14.44
CA ASP A 246 6.21 -4.75 -13.61
C ASP A 246 6.90 -5.99 -12.99
N ALA A 247 6.21 -7.13 -13.00
CA ALA A 247 6.68 -8.43 -12.53
C ALA A 247 7.30 -9.29 -13.64
N LYS A 248 7.65 -8.72 -14.81
CA LYS A 248 8.20 -9.46 -15.98
C LYS A 248 9.44 -10.32 -15.70
N ASN A 249 10.09 -10.12 -14.55
CA ASN A 249 11.26 -10.90 -14.09
C ASN A 249 11.00 -11.65 -12.76
N VAL A 250 9.74 -11.82 -12.37
CA VAL A 250 9.32 -12.46 -11.13
C VAL A 250 8.95 -13.92 -11.42
N GLU A 251 9.48 -14.84 -10.61
CA GLU A 251 9.10 -16.25 -10.65
C GLU A 251 7.57 -16.41 -10.59
N ALA A 252 7.01 -17.34 -11.37
CA ALA A 252 5.56 -17.55 -11.44
C ALA A 252 4.91 -17.76 -10.06
N SER A 253 5.64 -18.37 -9.12
CA SER A 253 5.20 -18.60 -7.73
C SER A 253 5.08 -17.34 -6.88
N ARG A 254 5.67 -16.21 -7.32
CA ARG A 254 5.67 -14.92 -6.60
C ARG A 254 4.84 -13.85 -7.30
N VAL A 255 4.21 -14.16 -8.43
CA VAL A 255 3.34 -13.22 -9.14
C VAL A 255 2.18 -12.78 -8.24
N THR A 256 1.53 -13.71 -7.53
CA THR A 256 0.46 -13.37 -6.57
C THR A 256 0.96 -12.43 -5.47
N GLU A 257 2.14 -12.70 -4.89
CA GLU A 257 2.76 -11.86 -3.86
C GLU A 257 2.94 -10.42 -4.36
N VAL A 258 3.54 -10.25 -5.54
CA VAL A 258 3.80 -8.93 -6.13
C VAL A 258 2.52 -8.19 -6.51
N VAL A 259 1.55 -8.90 -7.11
CA VAL A 259 0.27 -8.28 -7.48
C VAL A 259 -0.48 -7.84 -6.22
N VAL A 260 -0.52 -8.67 -5.18
CA VAL A 260 -1.17 -8.31 -3.91
C VAL A 260 -0.49 -7.14 -3.22
N GLU A 261 0.84 -7.05 -3.27
CA GLU A 261 1.59 -5.90 -2.76
C GLU A 261 1.21 -4.61 -3.51
N ASN A 262 1.23 -4.63 -4.84
CA ASN A 262 0.84 -3.50 -5.68
C ASN A 262 -0.63 -3.11 -5.46
N LEU A 263 -1.52 -4.09 -5.31
CA LEU A 263 -2.94 -3.87 -5.01
C LEU A 263 -3.11 -3.23 -3.62
N GLY A 264 -2.40 -3.73 -2.60
CA GLY A 264 -2.45 -3.20 -1.25
C GLY A 264 -1.99 -1.73 -1.17
N ALA A 265 -1.04 -1.33 -2.01
CA ALA A 265 -0.56 0.05 -2.09
C ALA A 265 -1.60 1.05 -2.64
N ILE A 266 -2.62 0.57 -3.35
CA ILE A 266 -3.63 1.42 -4.00
C ILE A 266 -5.05 1.17 -3.47
N LEU A 267 -5.25 0.16 -2.62
CA LEU A 267 -6.56 -0.34 -2.24
C LEU A 267 -7.39 0.69 -1.48
N ASP A 268 -6.74 1.42 -0.55
CA ASP A 268 -7.37 2.47 0.24
C ASP A 268 -7.94 3.55 -0.69
N ASP A 269 -7.09 4.16 -1.53
CA ASP A 269 -7.47 5.23 -2.46
C ASP A 269 -8.48 4.78 -3.52
N ALA A 270 -8.36 3.55 -4.00
CA ALA A 270 -9.28 2.97 -4.97
C ALA A 270 -10.71 2.86 -4.45
N THR A 271 -10.95 2.91 -3.13
CA THR A 271 -12.32 2.92 -2.58
C THR A 271 -13.14 4.13 -2.98
N LEU A 272 -12.51 5.22 -3.45
CA LEU A 272 -13.18 6.40 -4.01
C LEU A 272 -13.51 6.26 -5.51
N LEU A 273 -13.06 5.17 -6.15
CA LEU A 273 -13.21 4.90 -7.59
C LEU A 273 -14.00 3.59 -7.77
N PRO A 274 -15.35 3.62 -7.77
CA PRO A 274 -16.20 2.42 -7.75
C PRO A 274 -15.85 1.37 -8.82
N ASP A 275 -15.71 1.81 -10.08
CA ASP A 275 -15.42 0.91 -11.21
C ASP A 275 -14.03 0.28 -11.10
N LEU A 276 -13.04 1.07 -10.68
CA LEU A 276 -11.68 0.57 -10.46
C LEU A 276 -11.64 -0.39 -9.27
N SER A 277 -12.30 -0.04 -8.16
CA SER A 277 -12.42 -0.90 -6.98
C SER A 277 -13.03 -2.26 -7.35
N ALA A 278 -14.14 -2.25 -8.09
CA ALA A 278 -14.77 -3.47 -8.60
C ALA A 278 -13.84 -4.28 -9.51
N ALA A 279 -13.11 -3.60 -10.41
CA ALA A 279 -12.13 -4.24 -11.28
C ALA A 279 -10.97 -4.87 -10.49
N LEU A 280 -10.47 -4.21 -9.45
CA LEU A 280 -9.41 -4.72 -8.57
C LEU A 280 -9.85 -6.02 -7.88
N TYR A 281 -11.07 -6.07 -7.33
CA TYR A 281 -11.57 -7.28 -6.68
C TYR A 281 -11.79 -8.44 -7.67
N ARG A 282 -12.33 -8.16 -8.86
CA ARG A 282 -12.45 -9.16 -9.94
C ARG A 282 -11.09 -9.64 -10.45
N ALA A 283 -10.10 -8.75 -10.49
CA ALA A 283 -8.72 -9.09 -10.80
C ALA A 283 -8.13 -10.01 -9.73
N THR A 284 -8.29 -9.65 -8.45
CA THR A 284 -7.86 -10.52 -7.33
C THR A 284 -8.52 -11.90 -7.41
N ALA A 285 -9.78 -12.00 -7.81
CA ALA A 285 -10.50 -13.27 -7.89
C ALA A 285 -9.90 -14.28 -8.88
N LYS A 286 -9.11 -13.80 -9.85
CA LYS A 286 -8.40 -14.60 -10.85
C LYS A 286 -7.02 -15.07 -10.38
N LEU A 287 -6.51 -14.54 -9.26
CA LEU A 287 -5.21 -14.94 -8.75
C LEU A 287 -5.28 -16.31 -8.08
N PRO A 288 -4.30 -17.20 -8.30
CA PRO A 288 -4.19 -18.43 -7.55
C PRO A 288 -3.84 -18.14 -6.08
N GLY A 289 -4.28 -19.01 -5.18
CA GLY A 289 -3.89 -18.93 -3.76
C GLY A 289 -4.71 -17.95 -2.91
N VAL A 290 -5.77 -17.36 -3.46
CA VAL A 290 -6.70 -16.50 -2.71
C VAL A 290 -7.68 -17.36 -1.91
N ARG A 291 -7.86 -17.02 -0.63
CA ARG A 291 -8.66 -17.80 0.32
C ARG A 291 -9.39 -16.90 1.31
N VAL A 292 -10.59 -17.32 1.70
CA VAL A 292 -11.37 -16.65 2.75
C VAL A 292 -10.82 -17.01 4.12
N VAL A 293 -10.80 -16.05 5.02
CA VAL A 293 -10.53 -16.24 6.45
C VAL A 293 -11.71 -15.67 7.24
N ASP A 294 -12.44 -16.54 7.92
CA ASP A 294 -13.59 -16.12 8.71
C ASP A 294 -13.14 -15.45 10.04
N HIS A 295 -14.00 -14.58 10.58
CA HIS A 295 -13.85 -13.96 11.90
C HIS A 295 -12.50 -13.25 12.13
N VAL A 296 -12.04 -12.52 11.11
CA VAL A 296 -10.81 -11.73 11.20
C VAL A 296 -11.13 -10.34 11.76
N LYS A 297 -10.13 -9.69 12.35
CA LYS A 297 -10.21 -8.30 12.79
C LYS A 297 -9.20 -7.43 12.04
N ASP A 298 -9.61 -6.23 11.67
CA ASP A 298 -8.65 -5.22 11.20
C ASP A 298 -7.77 -4.70 12.36
N ALA A 299 -6.79 -3.86 12.05
CA ALA A 299 -5.91 -3.28 13.07
C ALA A 299 -6.60 -2.26 14.03
N ALA A 300 -7.89 -1.96 13.82
CA ALA A 300 -8.74 -1.23 14.75
C ALA A 300 -9.62 -2.15 15.61
N GLY A 301 -9.56 -3.46 15.40
CA GLY A 301 -10.33 -4.46 16.13
C GLY A 301 -11.75 -4.68 15.60
N ARG A 302 -12.12 -4.06 14.46
CA ARG A 302 -13.43 -4.27 13.81
C ARG A 302 -13.46 -5.66 13.20
N GLN A 303 -14.51 -6.43 13.49
CA GLN A 303 -14.69 -7.77 12.95
C GLN A 303 -15.17 -7.72 11.50
N GLY A 304 -14.72 -8.67 10.70
CA GLY A 304 -15.09 -8.78 9.30
C GLY A 304 -14.81 -10.16 8.71
N VAL A 305 -15.05 -10.26 7.40
CA VAL A 305 -14.62 -11.37 6.56
C VAL A 305 -13.26 -11.04 5.93
N GLY A 306 -12.36 -12.01 5.96
CA GLY A 306 -10.97 -11.85 5.53
C GLY A 306 -10.69 -12.45 4.17
N LEU A 307 -9.76 -11.85 3.44
CA LEU A 307 -9.11 -12.46 2.28
C LEU A 307 -7.60 -12.53 2.53
N THR A 308 -7.04 -13.73 2.40
CA THR A 308 -5.59 -13.97 2.49
C THR A 308 -5.10 -14.60 1.19
N PHE A 309 -3.78 -14.64 1.02
CA PHE A 309 -3.11 -14.98 -0.23
C PHE A 309 -1.93 -15.90 0.04
N ASP A 310 -1.60 -16.75 -0.92
CA ASP A 310 -0.35 -17.51 -0.86
C ASP A 310 0.85 -16.56 -0.84
N GLY A 311 1.82 -16.85 0.03
CA GLY A 311 2.97 -15.98 0.27
C GLY A 311 2.71 -14.81 1.23
N ALA A 312 1.45 -14.55 1.61
CA ALA A 312 1.15 -13.51 2.59
C ALA A 312 1.78 -13.84 3.96
N PRO A 313 2.26 -12.83 4.72
CA PRO A 313 2.72 -13.04 6.08
C PRO A 313 1.67 -13.73 6.94
N LYS A 314 2.09 -14.57 7.88
CA LYS A 314 1.17 -15.29 8.76
C LYS A 314 0.22 -14.34 9.47
N GLY A 315 -1.09 -14.56 9.29
CA GLY A 315 -2.15 -13.73 9.88
C GLY A 315 -2.40 -12.40 9.14
N TYR A 316 -1.79 -12.18 7.99
CA TYR A 316 -2.14 -11.07 7.10
C TYR A 316 -3.41 -11.40 6.30
N ALA A 317 -4.36 -10.48 6.31
CA ALA A 317 -5.54 -10.54 5.49
C ALA A 317 -6.06 -9.13 5.21
N TRP A 318 -6.70 -8.95 4.05
CA TRP A 318 -7.61 -7.84 3.81
C TRP A 318 -8.92 -8.12 4.53
N VAL A 319 -9.50 -7.10 5.16
CA VAL A 319 -10.65 -7.23 6.03
C VAL A 319 -11.79 -6.40 5.48
N PHE A 320 -12.97 -7.01 5.34
CA PHE A 320 -14.19 -6.39 4.84
C PHE A 320 -15.29 -6.52 5.87
N ASP A 321 -16.14 -5.51 5.99
CA ASP A 321 -17.34 -5.58 6.82
C ASP A 321 -18.24 -6.73 6.35
N SER A 322 -18.67 -7.60 7.25
CA SER A 322 -19.40 -8.82 6.89
C SER A 322 -20.76 -8.57 6.27
N SER A 323 -21.36 -7.38 6.51
CA SER A 323 -22.71 -7.06 6.04
C SER A 323 -22.68 -6.24 4.75
N SER A 324 -21.94 -5.14 4.76
CA SER A 324 -21.85 -4.17 3.66
C SER A 324 -20.74 -4.50 2.66
N LEU A 325 -19.84 -5.45 3.00
CA LEU A 325 -18.65 -5.78 2.21
C LEU A 325 -17.72 -4.59 1.96
N VAL A 326 -17.83 -3.55 2.81
CA VAL A 326 -16.94 -2.39 2.75
C VAL A 326 -15.57 -2.77 3.26
N TYR A 327 -14.53 -2.43 2.49
CA TYR A 327 -13.15 -2.61 2.90
C TYR A 327 -12.84 -1.80 4.17
N LEU A 328 -12.36 -2.50 5.20
CA LEU A 328 -12.01 -1.94 6.51
C LEU A 328 -10.50 -1.74 6.68
N GLY A 329 -9.68 -2.21 5.74
CA GLY A 329 -8.24 -2.28 5.88
C GLY A 329 -7.74 -3.72 5.89
N THR A 330 -6.67 -3.95 6.62
CA THR A 330 -5.97 -5.21 6.80
C THR A 330 -5.83 -5.54 8.29
N THR A 331 -5.34 -6.73 8.59
CA THR A 331 -4.97 -7.09 9.98
C THR A 331 -3.80 -6.29 10.55
N LYS A 332 -3.11 -5.47 9.72
CA LYS A 332 -1.95 -4.64 10.11
C LYS A 332 -2.23 -3.14 10.06
N SER A 333 -3.16 -2.70 9.21
CA SER A 333 -3.59 -1.30 9.07
C SER A 333 -5.09 -1.24 8.84
N ALA A 334 -5.84 -0.49 9.63
CA ALA A 334 -7.27 -0.27 9.47
C ALA A 334 -7.52 1.08 8.80
N LEU A 335 -8.36 1.09 7.76
CA LEU A 335 -8.86 2.29 7.10
C LEU A 335 -10.04 2.85 7.91
N LEU A 336 -9.81 3.97 8.59
CA LEU A 336 -10.79 4.62 9.47
C LEU A 336 -11.60 5.71 8.79
N GLY A 337 -11.08 6.27 7.70
CA GLY A 337 -11.76 7.29 6.93
C GLY A 337 -11.01 7.60 5.65
N ILE A 338 -11.77 7.90 4.60
CA ILE A 338 -11.25 8.33 3.32
C ILE A 338 -12.16 9.40 2.73
N GLY A 339 -11.60 10.37 2.01
CA GLY A 339 -12.39 11.41 1.37
C GLY A 339 -11.55 12.41 0.60
N VAL A 340 -12.17 13.55 0.29
CA VAL A 340 -11.56 14.62 -0.51
C VAL A 340 -11.49 15.88 0.33
N ALA A 341 -10.31 16.50 0.40
CA ALA A 341 -10.07 17.73 1.12
C ALA A 341 -9.61 18.84 0.17
N ASP A 342 -10.01 20.08 0.43
CA ASP A 342 -9.58 21.23 -0.38
C ASP A 342 -8.15 21.69 -0.04
N LYS A 343 -7.63 21.31 1.12
CA LYS A 343 -6.27 21.64 1.59
C LYS A 343 -5.75 20.56 2.53
N THR A 344 -4.43 20.46 2.64
CA THR A 344 -3.78 19.60 3.62
C THR A 344 -4.15 20.01 5.06
N GLY A 345 -4.28 19.01 5.94
CA GLY A 345 -4.63 19.22 7.35
C GLY A 345 -6.12 19.41 7.63
N GLU A 346 -6.98 19.48 6.61
CA GLU A 346 -8.43 19.48 6.75
C GLU A 346 -8.98 18.06 6.73
N VAL A 347 -9.81 17.70 7.71
CA VAL A 347 -10.52 16.42 7.70
C VAL A 347 -11.82 16.61 6.91
N PRO A 348 -12.07 15.85 5.84
CA PRO A 348 -13.32 15.91 5.10
C PRO A 348 -14.51 15.64 6.02
N VAL A 349 -15.59 16.39 5.87
CA VAL A 349 -16.88 16.01 6.44
C VAL A 349 -17.34 14.74 5.74
N SER A 350 -17.63 13.69 6.50
CA SER A 350 -18.07 12.41 5.95
C SER A 350 -19.26 12.62 5.02
N SER A 351 -19.06 12.36 3.72
CA SER A 351 -20.17 12.20 2.78
C SER A 351 -20.99 11.01 3.27
N SER A 352 -22.19 11.29 3.78
CA SER A 352 -23.08 10.30 4.37
C SER A 352 -23.62 9.30 3.36
#